data_AF-A0A971W421-F1
#
_entry.id   AF-A0A971W421-F1
#
_cell.length_a   1.000
_cell.length_b   1.000
_cell.length_c   1.000
_cell.angle_alpha   90.00
_cell.angle_beta   90.00
_cell.angle_gamma   90.00
#
_symmetry.space_group_name_H-M   'P 1'
#
loop_
_entity.id
_entity.type
_entity.pdbx_description
1 polymer ?
#
loop_
_entity_poly.entity_id
_entity_poly.type
_entity_poly.pdbx_seq_one_letter_code
_entity_poly.pdbx_strand_id
1 'polypeptide(L)'
;MDGKLKTPMQLREIIVITDGRSNIGDSPAGAARIAHRKGIIVNTIGITDSDGAEEPFVELDGIARAGGGICDIIPLPRLGYSVQMVTRQSIQMTIERAVSRQLQKITGCSMEDIPPDSRARVLEYIQRLGDEVDLKCVVALDCSGSMKNKIRTAKNSIQDLLISLKARKGRSYLGMVAFPGGDGRDSRVVSTFTDNFEELAVKLEGIKAGGPTPTYAGIMLSSRLFEEDNLGLYPAEMIAQRQIEAGEHLPQGGNENPFIL
;
A
#
# COMPACT_ATOMS: atom_id res chain seq x y z
N MET A 1 -7.83 -11.40 -34.67
CA MET A 1 -6.44 -11.44 -34.16
C MET A 1 -6.02 -9.97 -34.06
N ASP A 2 -5.85 -9.34 -32.90
CA ASP A 2 -5.34 -9.84 -31.64
C ASP A 2 -6.22 -9.43 -30.46
N GLY A 3 -6.67 -10.44 -29.70
CA GLY A 3 -7.08 -10.27 -28.33
C GLY A 3 -5.84 -9.97 -27.49
N LYS A 4 -5.40 -8.70 -27.48
CA LYS A 4 -4.59 -8.21 -26.36
C LYS A 4 -5.43 -8.46 -25.13
N LEU A 5 -5.04 -9.47 -24.33
CA LEU A 5 -5.51 -9.60 -22.96
C LEU A 5 -5.35 -8.21 -22.35
N LYS A 6 -6.48 -7.53 -22.10
CA LYS A 6 -6.51 -6.38 -21.19
C LYS A 6 -5.89 -6.94 -19.92
N THR A 7 -4.70 -6.49 -19.54
CA THR A 7 -4.16 -6.78 -18.23
C THR A 7 -5.27 -6.40 -17.25
N PRO A 8 -5.80 -7.35 -16.46
CA PRO A 8 -6.87 -7.04 -15.53
C PRO A 8 -6.39 -5.88 -14.67
N MET A 9 -7.24 -4.87 -14.52
CA MET A 9 -6.95 -3.74 -13.65
C MET A 9 -6.58 -4.31 -12.28
N GLN A 10 -5.40 -3.97 -11.77
CA GLN A 10 -4.95 -4.36 -10.44
C GLN A 10 -4.61 -3.08 -9.70
N LEU A 11 -5.29 -2.83 -8.59
CA LEU A 11 -5.03 -1.69 -7.75
C LEU A 11 -3.81 -1.97 -6.87
N ARG A 12 -3.02 -0.92 -6.64
CA ARG A 12 -1.78 -0.97 -5.86
C ARG A 12 -1.85 0.07 -4.76
N GLU A 13 -1.85 -0.38 -3.52
CA GLU A 13 -2.00 0.51 -2.36
C GLU A 13 -0.94 0.25 -1.29
N ILE A 14 -0.48 1.31 -0.64
CA ILE A 14 0.28 1.27 0.60
C ILE A 14 -0.60 1.88 1.68
N ILE A 15 -0.74 1.19 2.81
CA ILE A 15 -1.41 1.72 4.00
C ILE A 15 -0.34 1.92 5.07
N VAL A 16 -0.03 3.18 5.38
CA VAL A 16 0.89 3.54 6.46
C VAL A 16 0.09 3.66 7.75
N ILE A 17 0.43 2.85 8.76
CA ILE A 17 -0.20 2.91 10.09
C ILE A 17 0.84 3.40 11.08
N THR A 18 0.60 4.54 11.72
CA THR A 18 1.56 5.17 12.65
C THR A 18 0.85 5.98 13.73
N ASP A 19 1.51 6.13 14.90
CA ASP A 19 1.04 6.95 16.01
C ASP A 19 1.90 8.19 16.25
N GLY A 20 2.96 8.38 15.46
CA GLY A 20 4.01 9.36 15.72
C GLY A 20 4.42 10.16 14.50
N ARG A 21 5.25 11.18 14.75
CA ARG A 21 5.93 11.95 13.71
C ARG A 21 7.14 11.19 13.19
N SER A 22 7.40 11.31 11.89
CA SER A 22 8.71 10.92 11.36
C SER A 22 9.79 11.74 12.06
N ASN A 23 10.72 11.07 12.72
CA ASN A 23 11.75 11.73 13.52
C ASN A 23 13.16 11.50 12.96
N ILE A 24 13.29 10.67 11.91
CA ILE A 24 14.55 10.33 11.26
C ILE A 24 14.32 10.14 9.76
N GLY A 25 15.30 10.55 8.95
CA GLY A 25 15.34 10.31 7.51
C GLY A 25 14.77 11.44 6.66
N ASP A 26 14.61 11.13 5.36
CA ASP A 26 14.06 12.05 4.35
C ASP A 26 12.54 12.27 4.51
N SER A 27 11.98 13.15 3.69
CA SER A 27 10.55 13.50 3.73
C SER A 27 9.62 12.32 3.37
N PRO A 28 8.74 11.86 4.29
CA PRO A 28 7.77 10.80 3.99
C PRO A 28 6.77 11.16 2.88
N ALA A 29 6.36 12.44 2.80
CA ALA A 29 5.52 12.93 1.71
C ALA A 29 6.26 12.87 0.35
N GLY A 30 7.59 13.05 0.36
CA GLY A 30 8.44 12.82 -0.80
C GLY A 30 8.41 11.37 -1.27
N ALA A 31 8.54 10.41 -0.35
CA ALA A 31 8.41 8.98 -0.66
C ALA A 31 7.02 8.62 -1.22
N ALA A 32 5.95 9.14 -0.60
CA ALA A 32 4.59 8.91 -1.08
C ALA A 32 4.37 9.47 -2.50
N ARG A 33 4.94 10.63 -2.82
CA ARG A 33 4.90 11.19 -4.17
C ARG A 33 5.63 10.32 -5.20
N ILE A 34 6.76 9.72 -4.80
CA ILE A 34 7.49 8.77 -5.65
C ILE A 34 6.63 7.53 -5.91
N ALA A 35 6.01 6.96 -4.87
CA ALA A 35 5.09 5.83 -5.00
C ALA A 35 3.90 6.15 -5.91
N HIS A 36 3.29 7.32 -5.75
CA HIS A 36 2.16 7.76 -6.57
C HIS A 36 2.50 7.87 -8.06
N ARG A 37 3.69 8.40 -8.39
CA ARG A 37 4.16 8.43 -9.79
C ARG A 37 4.35 7.04 -10.40
N LYS A 38 4.52 6.00 -9.58
CA LYS A 38 4.58 4.59 -9.99
C LYS A 38 3.20 3.91 -10.03
N GLY A 39 2.12 4.67 -9.84
CA GLY A 39 0.76 4.14 -9.83
C GLY A 39 0.37 3.44 -8.54
N ILE A 40 1.08 3.71 -7.44
CA ILE A 40 0.78 3.16 -6.11
C ILE A 40 0.12 4.26 -5.28
N ILE A 41 -1.09 4.00 -4.79
CA ILE A 41 -1.80 4.93 -3.91
C ILE A 41 -1.24 4.76 -2.48
N VAL A 42 -0.97 5.87 -1.78
CA VAL A 42 -0.52 5.81 -0.37
C VAL A 42 -1.59 6.41 0.52
N ASN A 43 -2.18 5.55 1.35
CA ASN A 43 -3.13 5.92 2.40
C ASN A 43 -2.40 5.98 3.74
N THR A 44 -2.91 6.79 4.67
CA THR A 44 -2.36 6.91 6.03
C THR A 44 -3.44 6.74 7.07
N ILE A 45 -3.09 6.06 8.16
CA ILE A 45 -3.96 5.87 9.32
C ILE A 45 -3.18 6.24 10.58
N GLY A 46 -3.63 7.32 11.21
CA GLY A 46 -3.09 7.83 12.46
C GLY A 46 -3.79 7.20 13.67
N ILE A 47 -3.02 6.68 14.62
CA ILE A 47 -3.54 6.15 15.89
C ILE A 47 -3.40 7.21 16.98
N THR A 48 -4.51 7.63 17.57
CA THR A 48 -4.52 8.54 18.72
C THR A 48 -4.95 7.87 20.03
N ASP A 49 -4.37 8.30 21.15
CA ASP A 49 -4.74 7.87 22.51
C ASP A 49 -5.84 8.77 23.14
N SER A 50 -6.05 10.01 22.67
CA SER A 50 -7.12 10.95 23.09
C SER A 50 -7.09 12.25 22.26
N ASP A 51 -8.14 13.10 22.36
CA ASP A 51 -8.43 14.33 21.57
C ASP A 51 -7.38 15.48 21.65
N GLY A 52 -6.08 15.21 21.46
CA GLY A 52 -5.07 16.27 21.57
C GLY A 52 -3.73 15.97 20.90
N ALA A 53 -3.58 16.48 19.67
CA ALA A 53 -2.49 17.33 19.17
C ALA A 53 -2.64 17.41 17.64
N GLU A 54 -2.90 18.59 17.07
CA GLU A 54 -3.18 18.76 15.63
C GLU A 54 -1.97 18.45 14.72
N GLU A 55 -0.76 18.45 15.26
CA GLU A 55 0.47 18.49 14.46
C GLU A 55 0.92 17.14 13.83
N PRO A 56 0.85 15.96 14.49
CA PRO A 56 1.14 14.67 13.84
C PRO A 56 0.21 14.40 12.65
N PHE A 57 -1.00 14.97 12.67
CA PHE A 57 -2.02 14.80 11.64
C PHE A 57 -1.70 15.53 10.34
N VAL A 58 -1.01 16.67 10.43
CA VAL A 58 -0.58 17.44 9.24
C VAL A 58 0.41 16.64 8.40
N GLU A 59 1.33 15.92 9.04
CA GLU A 59 2.29 15.06 8.32
C GLU A 59 1.57 13.92 7.60
N LEU A 60 0.66 13.21 8.28
CA LEU A 60 -0.10 12.10 7.69
C LEU A 60 -0.99 12.54 6.54
N ASP A 61 -1.74 13.63 6.70
CA ASP A 61 -2.53 14.22 5.62
C ASP A 61 -1.62 14.62 4.44
N GLY A 62 -0.45 15.19 4.72
CA GLY A 62 0.56 15.52 3.72
C GLY A 62 1.08 14.31 2.94
N ILE A 63 1.31 13.18 3.63
CA ILE A 63 1.71 11.90 3.02
C ILE A 63 0.59 11.37 2.13
N ALA A 64 -0.64 11.26 2.64
CA ALA A 64 -1.78 10.75 1.89
C ALA A 64 -2.07 11.59 0.64
N ARG A 65 -2.08 12.93 0.76
CA ARG A 65 -2.25 13.84 -0.38
C ARG A 65 -1.15 13.66 -1.42
N ALA A 66 0.11 13.58 -1.00
CA ALA A 66 1.23 13.35 -1.91
C ALA A 66 1.16 11.97 -2.59
N GLY A 67 0.61 10.99 -1.88
CA GLY A 67 0.33 9.62 -2.33
C GLY A 67 -0.95 9.45 -3.15
N GLY A 68 -1.76 10.50 -3.29
CA GLY A 68 -3.09 10.44 -3.91
C GLY A 68 -4.12 9.61 -3.14
N GLY A 69 -3.85 9.26 -1.89
CA GLY A 69 -4.72 8.44 -1.04
C GLY A 69 -5.54 9.26 -0.04
N ILE A 70 -6.00 8.56 1.00
CA ILE A 70 -6.85 9.09 2.07
C ILE A 70 -6.08 9.04 3.39
N CYS A 71 -6.27 10.06 4.22
CA CYS A 71 -5.81 10.07 5.61
C CYS A 71 -7.01 9.89 6.54
N ASP A 72 -6.89 8.98 7.51
CA ASP A 72 -7.84 8.83 8.60
C ASP A 72 -7.12 8.86 9.95
N ILE A 73 -7.77 9.42 10.97
CA ILE A 73 -7.20 9.62 12.31
C ILE A 73 -8.23 9.14 13.30
N ILE A 74 -7.85 8.17 14.13
CA ILE A 74 -8.83 7.43 14.88
C ILE A 74 -8.30 6.94 16.24
N PRO A 75 -9.21 6.82 17.21
CA PRO A 75 -8.90 6.17 18.48
C PRO A 75 -8.73 4.67 18.28
N LEU A 76 -7.83 4.08 19.07
CA LEU A 76 -7.49 2.65 19.07
C LEU A 76 -8.67 1.68 18.87
N PRO A 77 -9.83 1.83 19.56
CA PRO A 77 -10.93 0.86 19.43
C PRO A 77 -11.58 0.79 18.05
N ARG A 78 -11.30 1.74 17.15
CA ARG A 78 -11.94 1.82 15.81
C ARG A 78 -10.99 1.48 14.65
N LEU A 79 -9.77 1.03 14.95
CA LEU A 79 -8.72 0.84 13.95
C LEU A 79 -9.02 -0.22 12.89
N GLY A 80 -9.58 -1.37 13.25
CA GLY A 80 -9.99 -2.39 12.27
C GLY A 80 -11.00 -1.85 11.25
N TYR A 81 -12.02 -1.13 11.73
CA TYR A 81 -13.04 -0.52 10.89
C TYR A 81 -12.48 0.56 9.96
N SER A 82 -11.61 1.43 10.46
CA SER A 82 -10.98 2.49 9.66
C SER A 82 -10.10 1.93 8.56
N VAL A 83 -9.25 0.94 8.85
CA VAL A 83 -8.38 0.32 7.84
C VAL A 83 -9.21 -0.26 6.68
N GLN A 84 -10.31 -0.95 6.99
CA GLN A 84 -11.23 -1.48 5.98
C GLN A 84 -11.92 -0.36 5.18
N MET A 85 -12.38 0.69 5.86
CA MET A 85 -13.05 1.83 5.25
C MET A 85 -12.13 2.63 4.32
N VAL A 86 -10.93 2.97 4.79
CA VAL A 86 -9.89 3.68 4.02
C VAL A 86 -9.55 2.89 2.76
N THR A 87 -9.35 1.57 2.89
CA THR A 87 -9.08 0.70 1.73
C THR A 87 -10.24 0.74 0.74
N ARG A 88 -11.48 0.55 1.20
CA ARG A 88 -12.66 0.56 0.32
C ARG A 88 -12.87 1.90 -0.38
N GLN A 89 -12.72 3.01 0.34
CA GLN A 89 -12.84 4.36 -0.21
C GLN A 89 -11.72 4.66 -1.20
N SER A 90 -10.48 4.27 -0.89
CA SER A 90 -9.32 4.48 -1.77
C SER A 90 -9.47 3.73 -3.09
N ILE A 91 -9.94 2.48 -3.03
CA ILE A 91 -10.30 1.67 -4.20
C ILE A 91 -11.37 2.39 -5.04
N GLN A 92 -12.48 2.80 -4.42
CA GLN A 92 -13.59 3.46 -5.12
C GLN A 92 -13.13 4.75 -5.80
N MET A 93 -12.39 5.61 -5.08
CA MET A 93 -11.85 6.86 -5.62
C MET A 93 -10.85 6.62 -6.75
N THR A 94 -10.03 5.58 -6.66
CA THR A 94 -9.05 5.24 -7.70
C THR A 94 -9.74 4.80 -8.98
N ILE A 95 -10.77 3.97 -8.88
CA ILE A 95 -11.56 3.53 -10.04
C ILE A 95 -12.36 4.68 -10.61
N GLU A 96 -13.00 5.48 -9.76
CA GLU A 96 -13.72 6.68 -10.20
C GLU A 96 -12.81 7.62 -10.98
N ARG A 97 -11.63 7.95 -10.45
CA ARG A 97 -10.63 8.77 -11.16
C ARG A 97 -10.21 8.14 -12.48
N ALA A 98 -10.01 6.82 -12.53
CA ALA A 98 -9.66 6.11 -13.75
C ALA A 98 -10.78 6.21 -14.79
N VAL A 99 -12.02 5.93 -14.40
CA VAL A 99 -13.21 6.01 -15.27
C VAL A 99 -13.47 7.43 -15.74
N SER A 100 -13.45 8.43 -14.85
CA SER A 100 -13.63 9.84 -15.19
C SER A 100 -12.58 10.32 -16.20
N ARG A 101 -11.31 9.94 -16.04
CA ARG A 101 -10.25 10.24 -17.01
C ARG A 101 -10.49 9.58 -18.37
N GLN A 102 -11.02 8.34 -18.38
CA GLN A 102 -11.34 7.65 -19.64
C GLN A 102 -12.54 8.29 -20.35
N LEU A 103 -13.59 8.63 -19.60
CA LEU A 103 -14.76 9.35 -20.14
C LEU A 103 -14.33 10.67 -20.76
N GLN A 104 -13.61 11.52 -20.00
CA GLN A 104 -13.10 12.80 -20.49
C GLN A 104 -12.29 12.66 -21.78
N LYS A 105 -11.45 11.62 -21.90
CA LYS A 105 -10.64 11.37 -23.10
C LYS A 105 -11.47 10.94 -24.32
N ILE A 106 -12.54 10.19 -24.11
CA ILE A 106 -13.37 9.63 -25.19
C ILE A 106 -14.44 10.64 -25.63
N THR A 107 -15.08 11.32 -24.68
CA THR A 107 -16.27 12.14 -24.93
C THR A 107 -16.00 13.64 -24.85
N GLY A 108 -14.91 14.06 -24.20
CA GLY A 108 -14.65 15.47 -23.89
C GLY A 108 -15.48 16.03 -22.74
N CYS A 109 -16.36 15.23 -22.13
CA CYS A 109 -17.25 15.63 -21.03
C CYS A 109 -16.69 15.15 -19.69
N SER A 110 -16.89 15.94 -18.64
CA SER A 110 -16.61 15.51 -17.27
C SER A 110 -17.77 14.70 -16.70
N MET A 111 -17.59 14.10 -15.51
CA MET A 111 -18.68 13.37 -14.83
C MET A 111 -19.85 14.28 -14.47
N GLU A 112 -19.58 15.55 -14.22
CA GLU A 112 -20.58 16.57 -13.87
C GLU A 112 -21.48 16.91 -15.06
N ASP A 113 -20.97 16.82 -16.28
CA ASP A 113 -21.69 17.08 -17.54
C ASP A 113 -22.66 15.95 -17.93
N ILE A 114 -22.52 14.78 -17.31
CA ILE A 114 -23.33 13.60 -17.63
C ILE A 114 -24.75 13.76 -17.04
N PRO A 115 -25.83 13.52 -17.82
CA PRO A 115 -27.19 13.53 -17.31
C PRO A 115 -27.37 12.63 -16.08
N PRO A 116 -28.22 13.01 -15.09
CA PRO A 116 -28.34 12.31 -13.81
C PRO A 116 -28.51 10.79 -13.92
N ASP A 117 -29.40 10.31 -14.78
CA ASP A 117 -29.66 8.87 -14.95
C ASP A 117 -28.44 8.11 -15.49
N SER A 118 -27.70 8.73 -16.42
CA SER A 118 -26.49 8.12 -16.97
C SER A 118 -25.35 8.16 -15.95
N ARG A 119 -25.23 9.24 -15.18
CA ARG A 119 -24.25 9.35 -14.09
C ARG A 119 -24.49 8.29 -13.02
N ALA A 120 -25.75 8.04 -12.65
CA ALA A 120 -26.11 6.97 -11.71
C ALA A 120 -25.62 5.59 -12.18
N ARG A 121 -25.83 5.25 -13.45
CA ARG A 121 -25.32 4.00 -14.04
C ARG A 121 -23.79 3.89 -14.04
N VAL A 122 -23.09 5.00 -14.28
CA VAL A 122 -21.63 5.03 -14.20
C VAL A 122 -21.15 4.80 -12.77
N LEU A 123 -21.79 5.43 -11.78
CA LEU A 123 -21.45 5.22 -10.37
C LEU A 123 -21.69 3.78 -9.92
N GLU A 124 -22.81 3.16 -10.33
CA GLU A 124 -23.10 1.75 -10.08
C GLU A 124 -22.02 0.83 -10.71
N TYR A 125 -21.60 1.14 -11.94
CA TYR A 125 -20.52 0.43 -12.61
C TYR A 125 -19.18 0.54 -11.87
N ILE A 126 -18.83 1.73 -11.37
CA ILE A 126 -17.62 1.94 -10.56
C ILE A 126 -17.68 1.12 -9.27
N GLN A 127 -18.83 1.11 -8.58
CA GLN A 127 -19.00 0.31 -7.35
C GLN A 127 -18.78 -1.18 -7.61
N ARG A 128 -19.41 -1.73 -8.66
CA ARG A 128 -19.21 -3.14 -9.04
C ARG A 128 -17.75 -3.45 -9.38
N LEU A 129 -17.09 -2.57 -10.14
CA LEU A 129 -15.66 -2.70 -10.43
C LEU A 129 -14.81 -2.69 -9.15
N GLY A 130 -15.16 -1.89 -8.15
CA GLY A 130 -14.49 -1.84 -6.84
C GLY A 130 -14.47 -3.17 -6.11
N ASP A 131 -15.53 -3.95 -6.22
CA ASP A 131 -15.65 -5.25 -5.59
C ASP A 131 -14.91 -6.36 -6.36
N GLU A 132 -14.82 -6.23 -7.69
CA GLU A 132 -14.29 -7.26 -8.60
C GLU A 132 -12.80 -7.09 -8.95
N VAL A 133 -12.25 -5.88 -8.81
CA VAL A 133 -10.85 -5.60 -9.17
C VAL A 133 -9.87 -6.30 -8.24
N ASP A 134 -8.79 -6.83 -8.82
CA ASP A 134 -7.67 -7.37 -8.03
C ASP A 134 -6.98 -6.25 -7.26
N LEU A 135 -6.57 -6.53 -6.02
CA LEU A 135 -5.89 -5.60 -5.12
C LEU A 135 -4.54 -6.18 -4.69
N LYS A 136 -3.47 -5.40 -4.85
CA LYS A 136 -2.20 -5.62 -4.15
C LYS A 136 -2.00 -4.49 -3.15
N CYS A 137 -1.93 -4.83 -1.88
CA CYS A 137 -1.79 -3.88 -0.79
C CYS A 137 -0.53 -4.18 0.00
N VAL A 138 0.19 -3.16 0.48
CA VAL A 138 1.25 -3.30 1.47
C VAL A 138 0.86 -2.52 2.72
N VAL A 139 0.85 -3.18 3.87
CA VAL A 139 0.73 -2.48 5.16
C VAL A 139 2.13 -2.13 5.65
N ALA A 140 2.42 -0.83 5.77
CA ALA A 140 3.63 -0.32 6.40
C ALA A 140 3.26 0.05 7.86
N LEU A 141 3.70 -0.77 8.81
CA LEU A 141 3.36 -0.61 10.22
C LEU A 141 4.49 0.04 11.00
N ASP A 142 4.18 1.15 11.68
CA ASP A 142 5.05 1.74 12.69
C ASP A 142 5.19 0.78 13.88
N CYS A 143 6.44 0.51 14.24
CA CYS A 143 6.87 -0.33 15.34
C CYS A 143 7.80 0.44 16.27
N SER A 144 7.75 1.78 16.27
CA SER A 144 8.57 2.64 17.10
C SER A 144 8.26 2.50 18.61
N GLY A 145 9.03 3.19 19.45
CA GLY A 145 8.83 3.18 20.89
C GLY A 145 7.45 3.68 21.36
N SER A 146 6.84 4.64 20.65
CA SER A 146 5.51 5.19 20.98
C SER A 146 4.40 4.16 20.76
N MET A 147 4.61 3.23 19.82
CA MET A 147 3.67 2.16 19.50
C MET A 147 3.55 1.08 20.58
N LYS A 148 4.36 1.07 21.66
CA LYS A 148 4.36 0.00 22.68
C LYS A 148 2.98 -0.38 23.22
N ASN A 149 2.13 0.60 23.50
CA ASN A 149 0.78 0.37 24.04
C ASN A 149 -0.29 0.20 22.94
N LYS A 150 0.05 0.50 21.68
CA LYS A 150 -0.87 0.52 20.53
C LYS A 150 -0.69 -0.67 19.60
N ILE A 151 0.51 -1.27 19.61
CA ILE A 151 0.92 -2.29 18.63
C ILE A 151 -0.01 -3.50 18.66
N ARG A 152 -0.48 -3.93 19.83
CA ARG A 152 -1.43 -5.05 19.93
C ARG A 152 -2.73 -4.75 19.19
N THR A 153 -3.29 -3.56 19.37
CA THR A 153 -4.51 -3.14 18.70
C THR A 153 -4.30 -2.94 17.19
N ALA A 154 -3.14 -2.39 16.81
CA ALA A 154 -2.75 -2.29 15.40
C ALA A 154 -2.69 -3.67 14.73
N LYS A 155 -2.10 -4.66 15.39
CA LYS A 155 -2.09 -6.06 14.91
C LYS A 155 -3.49 -6.63 14.75
N ASN A 156 -4.35 -6.51 15.77
CA ASN A 156 -5.73 -6.99 15.69
C ASN A 156 -6.49 -6.35 14.52
N SER A 157 -6.27 -5.05 14.30
CA SER A 157 -6.91 -4.31 13.21
C SER A 157 -6.42 -4.75 11.83
N ILE A 158 -5.14 -5.11 11.71
CA ILE A 158 -4.60 -5.73 10.50
C ILE A 158 -5.21 -7.12 10.29
N GLN A 159 -5.45 -7.91 11.36
CA GLN A 159 -6.18 -9.18 11.23
C GLN A 159 -7.61 -8.98 10.72
N ASP A 160 -8.32 -7.95 11.20
CA ASP A 160 -9.64 -7.60 10.68
C ASP A 160 -9.58 -7.19 9.19
N LEU A 161 -8.54 -6.46 8.78
CA LEU A 161 -8.30 -6.16 7.36
C LEU A 161 -8.11 -7.46 6.56
N LEU A 162 -7.30 -8.40 7.02
CA LEU A 162 -7.06 -9.68 6.34
C LEU A 162 -8.38 -10.42 6.06
N ILE A 163 -9.27 -10.47 7.06
CA ILE A 163 -10.59 -11.08 6.91
C ILE A 163 -11.42 -10.35 5.85
N SER A 164 -11.42 -9.01 5.87
CA SER A 164 -12.14 -8.21 4.88
C SER A 164 -11.60 -8.39 3.45
N LEU A 165 -10.28 -8.44 3.29
CA LEU A 165 -9.64 -8.67 2.00
C LEU A 165 -9.96 -10.06 1.44
N LYS A 166 -10.08 -11.08 2.30
CA LYS A 166 -10.46 -12.44 1.91
C LYS A 166 -11.89 -12.53 1.40
N ALA A 167 -12.77 -11.65 1.86
CA ALA A 167 -14.18 -11.61 1.46
C ALA A 167 -14.45 -10.86 0.15
N ARG A 168 -13.44 -10.18 -0.43
CA ARG A 168 -13.58 -9.49 -1.73
C ARG A 168 -13.79 -10.49 -2.87
N LYS A 169 -14.51 -10.09 -3.93
CA LYS A 169 -14.67 -10.91 -5.14
C LYS A 169 -13.39 -10.91 -5.98
N GLY A 170 -12.74 -9.75 -6.11
CA GLY A 170 -11.42 -9.63 -6.71
C GLY A 170 -10.34 -10.23 -5.79
N ARG A 171 -9.26 -10.75 -6.38
CA ARG A 171 -8.17 -11.35 -5.60
C ARG A 171 -7.43 -10.27 -4.84
N SER A 172 -7.10 -10.56 -3.58
CA SER A 172 -6.36 -9.64 -2.73
C SER A 172 -5.04 -10.26 -2.30
N TYR A 173 -3.94 -9.54 -2.47
CA TYR A 173 -2.63 -9.92 -1.95
C TYR A 173 -2.16 -8.86 -0.97
N LEU A 174 -1.63 -9.29 0.16
CA LEU A 174 -1.09 -8.39 1.18
C LEU A 174 0.41 -8.63 1.36
N GLY A 175 1.20 -7.57 1.23
CA GLY A 175 2.57 -7.50 1.74
C GLY A 175 2.59 -6.74 3.07
N MET A 176 3.65 -6.93 3.85
CA MET A 176 3.81 -6.22 5.11
C MET A 176 5.25 -5.76 5.33
N VAL A 177 5.40 -4.50 5.70
CA VAL A 177 6.65 -3.85 6.08
C VAL A 177 6.51 -3.32 7.51
N ALA A 178 7.56 -3.46 8.30
CA ALA A 178 7.67 -2.84 9.62
C ALA A 178 8.77 -1.76 9.59
N PHE A 179 8.52 -0.64 10.25
CA PHE A 179 9.51 0.41 10.48
C PHE A 179 9.42 0.89 11.94
N PRO A 180 10.50 0.92 12.71
CA PRO A 180 11.86 0.55 12.33
C PRO A 180 11.98 -0.97 12.10
N GLY A 181 13.02 -1.37 11.37
CA GLY A 181 13.26 -2.78 11.03
C GLY A 181 13.76 -3.62 12.20
N GLY A 182 14.27 -2.99 13.27
CA GLY A 182 15.01 -3.67 14.32
C GLY A 182 16.46 -3.95 13.93
N ASP A 183 17.31 -4.21 14.93
CA ASP A 183 18.75 -4.49 14.75
C ASP A 183 19.50 -3.38 13.97
N GLY A 184 19.12 -2.12 14.20
CA GLY A 184 19.73 -0.96 13.53
C GLY A 184 19.25 -0.69 12.09
N ARG A 185 18.26 -1.44 11.58
CA ARG A 185 17.66 -1.21 10.26
C ARG A 185 16.51 -0.21 10.34
N ASP A 186 16.40 0.66 9.33
CA ASP A 186 15.30 1.63 9.23
C ASP A 186 13.96 0.97 8.86
N SER A 187 13.95 -0.11 8.11
CA SER A 187 12.72 -0.87 7.83
C SER A 187 13.04 -2.31 7.49
N ARG A 188 12.04 -3.19 7.59
CA ARG A 188 12.15 -4.59 7.17
C ARG A 188 10.88 -5.10 6.52
N VAL A 189 11.04 -6.03 5.59
CA VAL A 189 9.93 -6.83 5.07
C VAL A 189 9.54 -7.85 6.14
N VAL A 190 8.28 -7.80 6.57
CA VAL A 190 7.67 -8.84 7.42
C VAL A 190 7.13 -9.96 6.54
N SER A 191 6.52 -9.61 5.40
CA SER A 191 6.09 -10.55 4.38
C SER A 191 6.08 -9.90 3.00
N THR A 192 6.49 -10.65 1.99
CA THR A 192 6.17 -10.35 0.58
C THR A 192 4.67 -10.55 0.33
N PHE A 193 4.19 -10.17 -0.86
CA PHE A 193 2.79 -10.37 -1.24
C PHE A 193 2.36 -11.82 -1.09
N THR A 194 1.27 -12.03 -0.37
CA THR A 194 0.66 -13.34 -0.16
C THR A 194 -0.86 -13.21 -0.07
N ASP A 195 -1.57 -14.26 -0.49
CA ASP A 195 -3.00 -14.49 -0.22
C ASP A 195 -3.22 -15.50 0.93
N ASN A 196 -2.14 -16.08 1.47
CA ASN A 196 -2.14 -16.88 2.70
C ASN A 196 -2.14 -15.96 3.93
N PHE A 197 -3.33 -15.46 4.27
CA PHE A 197 -3.51 -14.52 5.36
C PHE A 197 -3.33 -15.15 6.74
N GLU A 198 -3.52 -16.46 6.88
CA GLU A 198 -3.25 -17.20 8.11
C GLU A 198 -1.75 -17.17 8.45
N GLU A 199 -0.88 -17.40 7.47
CA GLU A 199 0.58 -17.31 7.66
C GLU A 199 1.01 -15.87 7.99
N LEU A 200 0.41 -14.89 7.32
CA LEU A 200 0.70 -13.48 7.57
C LEU A 200 0.29 -13.06 8.99
N ALA A 201 -0.84 -13.55 9.48
CA ALA A 201 -1.29 -13.33 10.86
C ALA A 201 -0.31 -13.91 11.89
N VAL A 202 0.33 -15.05 11.62
CA VAL A 202 1.39 -15.61 12.48
C VAL A 202 2.63 -14.72 12.48
N LYS A 203 3.07 -14.23 11.32
CA LYS A 203 4.24 -13.31 11.22
C LYS A 203 4.00 -12.00 11.97
N LEU A 204 2.77 -11.50 11.97
CA LEU A 204 2.34 -10.30 12.67
C LEU A 204 2.52 -10.39 14.19
N GLU A 205 2.29 -11.57 14.79
CA GLU A 205 2.49 -11.79 16.23
C GLU A 205 3.94 -11.56 16.67
N GLY A 206 4.91 -11.86 15.80
CA GLY A 206 6.34 -11.68 16.07
C GLY A 206 6.81 -10.21 16.15
N ILE A 207 5.99 -9.24 15.74
CA ILE A 207 6.36 -7.82 15.72
C ILE A 207 6.42 -7.25 17.15
N LYS A 208 7.48 -6.50 17.46
CA LYS A 208 7.68 -5.81 18.74
C LYS A 208 7.91 -4.33 18.49
N ALA A 209 7.48 -3.50 19.44
CA ALA A 209 7.63 -2.06 19.38
C ALA A 209 8.92 -1.58 20.08
N GLY A 210 9.67 -0.69 19.45
CA GLY A 210 10.88 -0.08 19.97
C GLY A 210 11.65 0.69 18.89
N GLY A 211 12.46 1.66 19.32
CA GLY A 211 13.30 2.46 18.40
C GLY A 211 12.58 3.68 17.80
N PRO A 212 13.20 4.31 16.78
CA PRO A 212 12.71 5.54 16.15
C PRO A 212 11.61 5.27 15.12
N THR A 213 11.14 6.31 14.42
CA THR A 213 10.04 6.26 13.44
C THR A 213 10.52 6.71 12.05
N PRO A 214 11.21 5.84 11.28
CA PRO A 214 11.73 6.16 9.95
C PRO A 214 10.66 5.92 8.85
N THR A 215 9.59 6.73 8.84
CA THR A 215 8.42 6.55 7.97
C THR A 215 8.79 6.55 6.47
N TYR A 216 9.74 7.39 6.06
CA TYR A 216 10.27 7.40 4.69
C TYR A 216 10.76 6.01 4.24
N ALA A 217 11.56 5.34 5.09
CA ALA A 217 12.09 4.02 4.79
C ALA A 217 10.99 2.95 4.69
N GLY A 218 9.93 3.09 5.50
CA GLY A 218 8.74 2.24 5.43
C GLY A 218 8.01 2.36 4.07
N ILE A 219 7.76 3.58 3.61
CA ILE A 219 7.09 3.84 2.32
C ILE A 219 7.96 3.39 1.13
N MET A 220 9.26 3.70 1.16
CA MET A 220 10.17 3.32 0.09
C MET A 220 10.34 1.80 -0.03
N LEU A 221 10.50 1.09 1.09
CA LEU A 221 10.58 -0.37 1.07
C LEU A 221 9.26 -1.00 0.61
N SER A 222 8.12 -0.45 1.04
CA SER A 222 6.80 -0.88 0.55
C SER A 222 6.67 -0.70 -0.96
N SER A 223 7.18 0.40 -1.50
CA SER A 223 7.17 0.66 -2.95
C SER A 223 8.03 -0.34 -3.72
N ARG A 224 9.19 -0.75 -3.16
CA ARG A 224 10.09 -1.74 -3.77
C ARG A 224 9.45 -3.13 -3.87
N LEU A 225 8.64 -3.54 -2.90
CA LEU A 225 7.92 -4.82 -2.98
C LEU A 225 7.07 -4.93 -4.25
N PHE A 226 6.44 -3.84 -4.68
CA PHE A 226 5.67 -3.81 -5.94
C PHE A 226 6.57 -3.93 -7.18
N GLU A 227 7.84 -3.51 -7.11
CA GLU A 227 8.79 -3.58 -8.23
C GLU A 227 9.37 -4.99 -8.36
N GLU A 228 9.81 -5.59 -7.26
CA GLU A 228 10.35 -6.95 -7.20
C GLU A 228 9.31 -8.00 -7.63
N ASP A 229 8.06 -7.83 -7.21
CA ASP A 229 6.96 -8.67 -7.64
C ASP A 229 6.66 -8.54 -9.15
N ASN A 230 6.77 -7.34 -9.71
CA ASN A 230 6.68 -7.17 -11.17
C ASN A 230 7.87 -7.79 -11.89
N LEU A 231 9.08 -7.79 -11.30
CA LEU A 231 10.26 -8.43 -11.88
C LEU A 231 10.07 -9.96 -11.94
N GLY A 232 9.42 -10.57 -10.94
CA GLY A 232 9.05 -11.99 -10.95
C GLY A 232 8.08 -12.41 -12.07
N LEU A 233 7.47 -11.46 -12.79
CA LEU A 233 6.63 -11.73 -13.97
C LEU A 233 7.43 -11.78 -15.28
N TYR A 234 8.72 -11.41 -15.27
CA TYR A 234 9.57 -11.44 -16.44
C TYR A 234 10.49 -12.68 -16.43
N PRO A 235 10.77 -13.29 -17.60
CA PRO A 235 11.82 -14.29 -17.72
C PRO A 235 13.16 -13.73 -17.20
N ALA A 236 14.00 -14.57 -16.59
CA ALA A 236 15.27 -14.15 -15.98
C ALA A 236 16.17 -13.32 -16.92
N GLU A 237 16.13 -13.63 -18.22
CA GLU A 237 16.87 -12.91 -19.28
C GLU A 237 16.41 -11.44 -19.43
N MET A 238 15.11 -11.17 -19.26
CA MET A 238 14.53 -9.83 -19.33
C MET A 238 14.77 -9.01 -18.05
N ILE A 239 14.90 -9.68 -16.89
CA ILE A 239 15.26 -9.05 -15.62
C ILE A 239 16.70 -8.52 -15.72
N ALA A 240 17.62 -9.33 -16.23
CA ALA A 240 19.03 -8.95 -16.41
C ALA A 240 19.18 -7.74 -17.35
N GLN A 241 18.43 -7.70 -18.46
CA GLN A 241 18.44 -6.58 -19.41
C GLN A 241 17.98 -5.26 -18.74
N ARG A 242 16.91 -5.31 -17.93
CA ARG A 242 16.40 -4.12 -17.21
C ARG A 242 17.32 -3.65 -16.09
N GLN A 243 18.01 -4.55 -15.40
CA GLN A 243 19.01 -4.19 -14.39
C GLN A 243 20.21 -3.49 -15.02
N ILE A 244 20.64 -3.94 -16.22
CA ILE A 244 21.68 -3.29 -17.02
C ILE A 244 21.22 -1.90 -17.47
N GLU A 245 19.98 -1.74 -17.94
CA GLU A 245 19.41 -0.45 -18.36
C GLU A 245 19.18 0.53 -17.20
N ALA A 246 18.90 0.04 -16.00
CA ALA A 246 18.72 0.85 -14.79
C ALA A 246 20.04 1.32 -14.14
N GLY A 247 21.19 0.92 -14.70
CA GLY A 247 22.50 1.30 -14.20
C GLY A 247 22.93 0.59 -12.90
N GLU A 248 22.21 -0.45 -12.49
CA GLU A 248 22.62 -1.28 -11.36
C GLU A 248 23.68 -2.29 -11.85
N HIS A 249 24.93 -2.08 -11.43
CA HIS A 249 26.03 -2.99 -11.72
C HIS A 249 25.70 -4.38 -11.17
N LEU A 250 25.75 -5.40 -12.03
CA LEU A 250 25.83 -6.80 -11.63
C LEU A 250 26.96 -6.95 -10.60
N PRO A 251 26.75 -7.63 -9.45
CA PRO A 251 27.86 -8.03 -8.61
C PRO A 251 28.75 -8.95 -9.45
N GLN A 252 30.01 -8.55 -9.61
CA GLN A 252 30.99 -9.37 -10.29
C GLN A 252 31.17 -10.68 -9.51
N GLY A 253 30.84 -11.78 -10.19
CA GLY A 253 31.48 -13.09 -10.07
C GLY A 253 31.72 -13.64 -8.67
N GLY A 254 30.77 -14.45 -8.19
CA GLY A 254 31.00 -15.48 -7.19
C GLY A 254 30.32 -16.76 -7.66
N ASN A 255 31.03 -17.55 -8.46
CA ASN A 255 30.58 -18.82 -9.00
C ASN A 255 30.56 -19.89 -7.91
N GLU A 256 29.45 -20.05 -7.20
CA GLU A 256 29.09 -21.31 -6.53
C GLU A 256 27.59 -21.54 -6.64
N ASN A 257 27.19 -22.45 -7.53
CA ASN A 257 25.83 -22.95 -7.68
C ASN A 257 25.59 -24.06 -6.64
N PRO A 258 24.72 -23.90 -5.63
CA PRO A 258 24.52 -24.92 -4.60
C PRO A 258 23.49 -26.00 -5.01
N PHE A 259 23.14 -26.13 -6.28
CA PHE A 259 22.28 -27.20 -6.78
C PHE A 259 23.04 -28.18 -7.68
N ILE A 260 23.99 -28.92 -7.10
CA ILE A 260 24.37 -30.26 -7.56
C ILE A 260 24.56 -31.14 -6.31
N LEU A 261 23.65 -32.13 -6.18
CA LEU A 261 23.46 -33.17 -5.15
C LEU A 261 22.86 -32.73 -3.81
#